data_AF-A0A8E6L8M9-F1
#
_entry.id   AF-A0A8E6L8M9-F1
#
_cell.length_a   1.000
_cell.length_b   1.000
_cell.length_c   1.000
_cell.angle_alpha   90.00
_cell.angle_beta   90.00
_cell.angle_gamma   90.00
#
_symmetry.space_group_name_H-M   'P 1'
#
loop_
_entity.id
_entity.type
_entity.pdbx_description
1 polymer ?
#
loop_
_entity_poly.entity_id
_entity_poly.type
_entity_poly.pdbx_seq_one_letter_code
_entity_poly.pdbx_strand_id
1 'polypeptide(L)'
;MVIAFAYWMAEAGLNPSEQLYASCTDIDPMVADMAFIQLALLGIPAKVVTGNTLTLKANRVRYTPVYYFNDWQGRLEFRSRLDAMKNFLATVAA
;
A
#
# COMPACT_ATOMS: atom_id res chain seq x y z
N MET A 1 1.23 13.34 3.16
CA MET A 1 1.74 12.28 4.05
C MET A 1 2.39 11.12 3.29
N VAL A 2 1.77 10.43 2.32
CA VAL A 2 2.49 9.45 1.47
C VAL A 2 3.38 10.14 0.42
N ILE A 3 2.83 11.13 -0.27
CA ILE A 3 3.53 11.85 -1.36
C ILE A 3 4.82 12.51 -0.87
N ALA A 4 4.78 13.21 0.26
CA ALA A 4 5.97 13.84 0.84
C ALA A 4 7.05 12.80 1.18
N PHE A 5 6.66 11.64 1.70
CA PHE A 5 7.60 10.56 2.00
C PHE A 5 8.22 9.98 0.72
N ALA A 6 7.42 9.80 -0.33
CA ALA A 6 7.93 9.36 -1.63
C ALA A 6 8.94 10.36 -2.23
N TYR A 7 8.70 11.67 -2.08
CA TYR A 7 9.66 12.70 -2.50
C TYR A 7 10.97 12.60 -1.71
N TRP A 8 10.90 12.47 -0.39
CA TRP A 8 12.10 12.31 0.44
C TRP A 8 12.88 11.02 0.13
N MET A 9 12.18 9.91 -0.14
CA MET A 9 12.82 8.69 -0.62
C MET A 9 13.55 8.93 -1.94
N ALA A 10 12.91 9.59 -2.90
CA ALA A 10 13.52 9.90 -4.19
C ALA A 10 14.75 10.81 -4.03
N GLU A 11 14.69 11.83 -3.17
CA GLU A 11 15.84 12.68 -2.81
C GLU A 11 16.99 11.89 -2.18
N ALA A 12 16.67 10.85 -1.40
CA ALA A 12 17.65 9.93 -0.83
C ALA A 12 18.18 8.87 -1.83
N GLY A 13 17.80 8.94 -3.12
CA GLY A 13 18.21 7.99 -4.15
C GLY A 13 17.48 6.64 -4.10
N LEU A 14 16.40 6.53 -3.33
CA LEU A 14 15.55 5.35 -3.25
C LEU A 14 14.43 5.45 -4.30
N ASN A 15 14.04 4.33 -4.90
CA ASN A 15 12.97 4.30 -5.91
C ASN A 15 11.62 4.00 -5.23
N PRO A 16 10.70 4.98 -5.10
CA PRO A 16 9.42 4.77 -4.44
C PRO A 16 8.54 3.72 -5.14
N SER A 17 8.61 3.62 -6.48
CA SER A 17 7.84 2.63 -7.25
C SER A 17 8.20 1.18 -6.90
N GLU A 18 9.45 0.96 -6.49
CA GLU A 18 10.00 -0.36 -6.14
C GLU A 18 10.01 -0.63 -4.64
N GLN A 19 10.09 0.42 -3.82
CA GLN A 19 10.43 0.29 -2.39
C GLN A 19 9.34 0.79 -1.45
N LEU A 20 8.33 1.50 -1.95
CA LEU A 20 7.23 2.05 -1.14
C LEU A 20 5.89 1.51 -1.62
N TYR A 21 5.17 0.81 -0.76
CA TYR A 21 3.77 0.48 -0.98
C TYR A 21 2.87 1.28 -0.03
N ALA A 22 1.82 1.89 -0.58
CA ALA A 22 0.86 2.68 0.18
C ALA A 22 -0.50 1.98 0.29
N SER A 23 -1.08 2.00 1.49
CA SER A 23 -2.49 1.63 1.69
C SER A 23 -3.20 2.84 2.29
N CYS A 24 -4.24 3.31 1.62
CA CYS A 24 -4.99 4.50 2.00
C CYS A 24 -6.48 4.15 2.11
N THR A 25 -7.14 4.65 3.15
CA THR A 25 -8.59 4.53 3.31
C THR A 25 -9.16 5.89 3.66
N ASP A 26 -10.19 6.31 2.94
CA ASP A 26 -10.95 7.52 3.24
C ASP A 26 -12.46 7.25 3.16
N ILE A 27 -13.24 7.91 4.03
CA ILE A 27 -14.69 7.79 4.05
C ILE A 27 -15.33 8.59 2.91
N ASP A 28 -14.67 9.66 2.48
CA ASP A 28 -15.13 10.49 1.37
C ASP A 28 -14.67 9.88 0.02
N PRO A 29 -15.60 9.54 -0.89
CA PRO A 29 -15.26 8.99 -2.20
C PRO A 29 -14.44 9.96 -3.05
N MET A 30 -14.67 11.26 -2.99
CA MET A 30 -13.93 12.25 -3.77
C MET A 30 -12.48 12.33 -3.31
N VAL A 31 -12.23 12.33 -2.00
CA VAL A 31 -10.87 12.35 -1.43
C VAL A 31 -10.12 11.05 -1.76
N ALA A 32 -10.79 9.90 -1.68
CA ALA A 32 -10.21 8.63 -2.11
C ALA A 32 -9.82 8.65 -3.61
N ASP A 33 -10.61 9.30 -4.46
CA ASP A 33 -10.33 9.41 -5.90
C ASP A 33 -9.14 10.32 -6.18
N MET A 34 -9.07 11.45 -5.47
CA MET A 34 -7.91 12.36 -5.54
C MET A 34 -6.63 11.63 -5.13
N ALA A 35 -6.65 10.88 -4.03
CA ALA A 35 -5.51 10.10 -3.58
C ALA A 35 -5.10 9.04 -4.62
N PHE A 36 -6.07 8.33 -5.19
CA PHE A 36 -5.81 7.36 -6.26
C PHE A 36 -5.11 7.98 -7.47
N ILE A 37 -5.61 9.13 -7.96
CA ILE A 37 -5.03 9.83 -9.11
C ILE A 37 -3.61 10.30 -8.81
N GLN A 38 -3.39 10.94 -7.65
CA GLN A 38 -2.07 11.46 -7.29
C GLN A 38 -1.03 10.34 -7.16
N LEU A 39 -1.38 9.23 -6.49
CA LEU A 39 -0.47 8.11 -6.31
C LEU A 39 -0.18 7.40 -7.65
N ALA A 40 -1.19 7.25 -8.51
CA ALA A 40 -1.01 6.68 -9.84
C ALA A 40 -0.08 7.54 -10.71
N LEU A 41 -0.27 8.86 -10.73
CA LEU A 41 0.56 9.80 -11.51
C LEU A 41 2.00 9.86 -11.03
N LEU A 42 2.23 9.73 -9.73
CA LEU A 42 3.57 9.72 -9.13
C LEU A 42 4.26 8.34 -9.23
N GLY A 43 3.61 7.36 -9.85
CA GLY A 43 4.15 6.02 -9.98
C GLY A 43 4.28 5.28 -8.65
N ILE A 44 3.45 5.60 -7.67
CA ILE A 44 3.47 4.95 -6.35
C ILE A 44 2.48 3.79 -6.34
N PRO A 45 2.92 2.55 -6.06
CA PRO A 45 2.05 1.39 -5.95
C PRO A 45 1.20 1.51 -4.69
N ALA A 46 -0.12 1.53 -4.86
CA ALA A 46 -1.05 1.75 -3.77
C ALA A 46 -2.36 0.99 -3.90
N LYS A 47 -2.93 0.65 -2.73
CA LYS A 47 -4.33 0.26 -2.54
C LYS A 47 -5.08 1.43 -1.93
N VAL A 48 -6.10 1.91 -2.62
CA VAL A 48 -6.96 3.00 -2.16
C VAL A 48 -8.37 2.48 -1.92
N VAL A 49 -8.86 2.66 -0.69
CA VAL A 49 -10.15 2.18 -0.24
C VAL A 49 -11.06 3.37 0.04
N THR A 50 -12.24 3.37 -0.56
CA THR A 50 -13.34 4.22 -0.10
C THR A 50 -14.10 3.42 0.97
N GLY A 51 -14.07 3.87 2.21
CA GLY A 51 -14.62 3.13 3.33
C GLY A 51 -14.41 3.80 4.68
N ASN A 52 -15.04 3.26 5.72
CA ASN A 52 -14.94 3.79 7.06
C ASN A 52 -13.93 2.97 7.86
N THR A 53 -12.79 3.60 8.20
CA THR A 53 -11.68 2.97 8.94
C THR A 53 -12.09 2.49 10.34
N LEU A 54 -13.00 3.17 11.04
CA LEU A 54 -13.43 2.79 12.40
C LEU A 54 -14.32 1.53 12.39
N THR A 55 -15.19 1.41 11.39
CA THR A 55 -16.09 0.26 11.24
C THR A 55 -15.51 -0.86 10.38
N LEU A 56 -14.34 -0.63 9.76
CA LEU A 56 -13.69 -1.50 8.78
C LEU A 56 -14.54 -1.84 7.55
N LYS A 57 -15.61 -1.09 7.28
CA LYS A 57 -16.45 -1.28 6.09
C LYS A 57 -15.81 -0.65 4.87
N ALA A 58 -15.55 -1.47 3.85
CA ALA A 58 -15.06 -1.02 2.55
C ALA A 58 -16.18 -1.01 1.52
N ASN A 59 -16.41 0.14 0.89
CA ASN A 59 -17.40 0.31 -0.17
C ASN A 59 -16.78 0.10 -1.56
N ARG A 60 -15.51 0.53 -1.74
CA ARG A 60 -14.78 0.39 -3.01
C ARG A 60 -13.28 0.25 -2.75
N VAL A 61 -12.61 -0.58 -3.54
CA VAL A 61 -11.16 -0.78 -3.51
C VAL A 61 -10.59 -0.55 -4.91
N ARG A 62 -9.49 0.20 -5.01
CA ARG A 62 -8.77 0.44 -6.27
C ARG A 62 -7.28 0.25 -6.05
N TYR A 63 -6.60 -0.23 -7.09
CA TYR A 63 -5.16 -0.39 -7.12
C TYR A 63 -4.58 0.48 -8.23
N THR A 64 -3.55 1.24 -7.92
CA THR A 64 -2.84 2.07 -8.91
C THR A 64 -2.10 1.19 -9.94
N PRO A 65 -1.84 1.64 -11.18
CA PRO A 65 -1.17 0.82 -12.19
C PRO A 65 0.17 0.20 -11.75
N VAL A 66 1.01 0.95 -11.02
CA VAL A 66 2.33 0.47 -10.56
C VAL A 66 2.25 -0.70 -9.58
N TYR A 67 1.10 -0.89 -8.90
CA TYR A 67 0.83 -2.08 -8.11
C TYR A 67 0.99 -3.35 -8.95
N TYR A 68 0.52 -3.32 -10.20
CA TYR A 68 0.58 -4.45 -11.12
C TYR A 68 1.93 -4.54 -11.83
N PHE A 69 2.52 -3.41 -12.23
CA PHE A 69 3.79 -3.41 -12.98
C PHE A 69 4.95 -4.06 -12.21
N ASN A 70 4.98 -3.88 -10.89
CA ASN A 70 6.07 -4.35 -10.04
C ASN A 70 5.70 -5.58 -9.18
N ASP A 71 4.62 -6.28 -9.55
CA ASP A 71 4.07 -7.45 -8.85
C ASP A 71 3.98 -7.24 -7.32
N TRP A 72 3.41 -6.12 -6.90
CA TRP A 72 3.25 -5.83 -5.48
C TRP A 72 2.32 -6.81 -4.78
N GLN A 73 1.39 -7.41 -5.52
CA GLN A 73 0.56 -8.49 -4.99
C GLN A 73 1.44 -9.68 -4.53
N GLY A 74 2.29 -10.22 -5.42
CA GLY A 74 3.18 -11.32 -5.09
C GLY A 74 4.13 -10.98 -3.95
N ARG A 75 4.69 -9.76 -3.94
CA ARG A 75 5.57 -9.27 -2.86
C ARG A 75 4.88 -9.25 -1.49
N LEU A 76 3.65 -8.74 -1.42
CA LEU A 76 2.88 -8.66 -0.18
C LEU A 76 2.43 -10.03 0.30
N GLU A 77 2.00 -10.91 -0.61
CA GLU A 77 1.64 -12.29 -0.27
C GLU A 77 2.85 -13.06 0.27
N PHE A 78 4.02 -12.92 -0.37
CA PHE A 78 5.26 -13.51 0.11
C PHE A 78 5.63 -13.00 1.51
N ARG A 79 5.54 -11.69 1.74
CA ARG A 79 5.78 -11.09 3.07
C ARG A 79 4.84 -11.67 4.13
N SER A 80 3.55 -11.79 3.82
CA SER A 80 2.55 -12.37 4.74
C SER A 80 2.85 -13.83 5.08
N ARG A 81 3.31 -14.63 4.11
CA ARG A 81 3.72 -16.03 4.35
C ARG A 81 4.94 -16.10 5.27
N LEU A 82 5.93 -15.22 5.06
CA LEU A 82 7.10 -15.13 5.94
C LEU A 82 6.71 -14.73 7.37
N ASP A 83 5.79 -13.79 7.54
CA ASP A 83 5.32 -13.37 8.86
C ASP A 83 4.54 -14.49 9.58
N ALA A 84 3.68 -15.22 8.86
CA ALA A 84 2.99 -16.39 9.41
C ALA A 84 3.98 -17.47 9.87
N MET A 85 5.02 -17.75 9.07
CA MET A 85 6.05 -18.72 9.43
C MET A 85 6.85 -18.27 10.67
N LYS A 86 7.24 -16.99 10.75
CA LYS A 86 7.93 -16.44 11.92
C LYS A 86 7.09 -16.59 13.19
N ASN A 87 5.80 -16.28 13.11
CA ASN A 87 4.88 -16.41 14.24
C ASN A 87 4.73 -17.87 14.69
N PHE A 88 4.63 -18.81 13.73
CA PHE A 88 4.58 -20.24 14.05
C PHE A 88 5.85 -20.71 14.80
N LEU A 89 7.03 -20.35 14.30
CA LEU A 89 8.30 -20.72 14.94
C LEU A 89 8.44 -20.12 16.34
N ALA A 90 7.97 -18.88 16.54
CA ALA A 90 7.96 -18.26 17.87
C ALA A 90 7.07 -19.02 18.86
N THR A 91 5.93 -19.55 18.41
CA THR A 91 5.04 -20.38 19.25
C THR A 91 5.63 -21.75 19.58
N VAL A 92 6.39 -22.35 18.66
CA VAL A 92 7.04 -23.67 18.88
C VAL A 92 8.29 -23.55 19.77
N ALA A 93 8.95 -22.39 19.77
CA ALA A 93 10.13 -22.13 20.58
C ALA A 93 9.82 -21.68 22.03
N ALA A 94 8.55 -21.38 22.33
CA ALA A 94 8.06 -21.02 23.66
C ALA A 94 7.62 -22.27 24.45
#